data_AF-A0AAN4R5G8-F1
#
_entry.id   AF-A0AAN4R5G8-F1
#
_cell.length_a   1.000
_cell.length_b   1.000
_cell.length_c   1.000
_cell.angle_alpha   90.00
_cell.angle_beta   90.00
_cell.angle_gamma   90.00
#
_symmetry.space_group_name_H-M   'P 1'
#
loop_
_entity.id
_entity.type
_entity.pdbx_description
1 polymer ?
#
loop_
_entity_poly.entity_id
_entity_poly.type
_entity_poly.pdbx_seq_one_letter_code
_entity_poly.pdbx_strand_id
1 'polypeptide(L)'
;MIERGGTRKGRGATQAQNAARAYRAALHRLVEGKATHPALAGRLVRITPAAVAREARRSRNPLYATHRDILDEIAIAVSGPNIGIDLTTTVAQLRDKIATLHAAVRRQADEKRRLASENLLLLYRARIAEERLQAITSHLTVQP
;
A
#
# COMPACT_ATOMS: atom_id res chain seq x y z
N MET A 1 -28.29 -25.75 -57.99
CA MET A 1 -27.43 -24.55 -58.02
C MET A 1 -27.37 -23.96 -56.61
N ILE A 2 -26.17 -23.66 -56.14
CA ILE A 2 -25.81 -23.54 -54.72
C ILE A 2 -26.33 -22.23 -54.09
N GLU A 3 -27.06 -22.35 -52.98
CA GLU A 3 -27.41 -21.23 -52.11
C GLU A 3 -26.15 -20.60 -51.48
N ARG A 4 -25.93 -19.30 -51.70
CA ARG A 4 -24.96 -18.49 -50.94
C ARG A 4 -25.61 -17.23 -50.40
N GLY A 5 -26.64 -17.40 -49.56
CA GLY A 5 -27.27 -16.36 -48.77
C GLY A 5 -26.62 -16.21 -47.38
N GLY A 6 -25.31 -16.02 -47.29
CA GLY A 6 -24.61 -15.82 -46.01
C GLY A 6 -24.94 -14.46 -45.39
N THR A 7 -25.92 -14.44 -44.48
CA THR A 7 -26.46 -13.23 -43.83
C THR A 7 -25.38 -12.36 -43.16
N ARG A 8 -25.18 -11.12 -43.63
CA ARG A 8 -24.31 -10.11 -43.00
C ARG A 8 -24.67 -9.80 -41.54
N LYS A 9 -25.94 -10.04 -41.15
CA LYS A 9 -26.48 -9.79 -39.81
C LYS A 9 -25.84 -10.69 -38.73
N GLY A 10 -25.49 -11.93 -39.06
CA GLY A 10 -24.87 -12.88 -38.11
C GLY A 10 -23.42 -12.54 -37.74
N ARG A 11 -22.65 -11.96 -38.69
CA ARG A 11 -21.23 -11.59 -38.50
C ARG A 11 -21.04 -10.38 -37.59
N GLY A 12 -21.93 -9.39 -37.67
CA GLY A 12 -21.89 -8.20 -36.82
C GLY A 12 -22.20 -8.50 -35.36
N ALA A 13 -23.19 -9.37 -35.10
CA ALA A 13 -23.56 -9.79 -33.75
C ALA A 13 -22.44 -10.58 -33.05
N THR A 14 -21.78 -11.50 -33.75
CA THR A 14 -20.62 -12.25 -33.22
C THR A 14 -19.42 -11.34 -32.99
N GLN A 15 -19.17 -10.36 -33.87
CA GLN A 15 -18.10 -9.39 -33.67
C GLN A 15 -18.33 -8.50 -32.44
N ALA A 16 -19.55 -8.02 -32.23
CA ALA A 16 -19.91 -7.24 -31.05
C ALA A 16 -19.78 -8.04 -29.75
N GLN A 17 -20.21 -9.30 -29.75
CA GLN A 17 -20.05 -10.19 -28.59
C GLN A 17 -18.57 -10.49 -28.28
N ASN A 18 -17.76 -10.70 -29.31
CA ASN A 18 -16.32 -10.92 -29.14
C ASN A 18 -15.61 -9.67 -28.58
N ALA A 19 -16.02 -8.47 -29.03
CA ALA A 19 -15.52 -7.22 -28.48
C ALA A 19 -15.91 -7.06 -27.01
N ALA A 20 -17.17 -7.32 -26.66
CA ALA A 20 -17.66 -7.28 -25.27
C ALA A 20 -16.86 -8.22 -24.35
N ARG A 21 -16.60 -9.47 -24.79
CA ARG A 21 -15.77 -10.43 -24.04
C ARG A 21 -14.34 -9.91 -23.84
N ALA A 22 -13.74 -9.31 -24.86
CA ALA A 22 -12.39 -8.75 -24.77
C ALA A 22 -12.31 -7.58 -23.78
N TYR A 23 -13.29 -6.68 -23.78
CA TYR A 23 -13.34 -5.56 -22.82
C TYR A 23 -13.52 -6.05 -21.38
N ARG A 24 -14.40 -7.03 -21.14
CA ARG A 24 -14.58 -7.61 -19.80
C ARG A 24 -13.33 -8.31 -19.29
N ALA A 25 -12.68 -9.11 -20.14
CA ALA A 25 -11.42 -9.76 -19.78
C ALA A 25 -10.32 -8.73 -19.47
N ALA A 26 -10.27 -7.63 -20.22
CA ALA A 26 -9.37 -6.52 -19.95
C ALA A 26 -9.67 -5.81 -18.63
N LEU A 27 -10.95 -5.55 -18.33
CA LEU A 27 -11.38 -4.98 -17.06
C LEU A 27 -10.96 -5.87 -15.88
N HIS A 28 -11.20 -7.17 -15.96
CA HIS A 28 -10.79 -8.12 -14.93
C HIS A 28 -9.29 -8.08 -14.65
N ARG A 29 -8.47 -8.08 -15.71
CA ARG A 29 -7.01 -7.97 -15.55
C ARG A 29 -6.58 -6.65 -14.90
N LEU A 30 -7.25 -5.55 -15.22
CA LEU A 30 -6.96 -4.24 -14.61
C LEU A 30 -7.36 -4.21 -13.13
N VAL A 31 -8.50 -4.80 -12.77
CA VAL A 31 -8.95 -4.93 -11.38
C VAL A 31 -7.96 -5.78 -10.57
N GLU A 32 -7.44 -6.86 -11.14
CA GLU A 32 -6.44 -7.71 -10.49
C GLU A 32 -5.01 -7.12 -10.49
N GLY A 33 -4.78 -5.98 -11.14
CA GLY A 33 -3.44 -5.41 -11.33
C GLY A 33 -2.53 -6.21 -12.28
N LYS A 34 -3.07 -7.15 -13.05
CA LYS A 34 -2.35 -8.02 -14.00
C LYS A 34 -2.47 -7.51 -15.44
N ALA A 35 -2.29 -6.21 -15.63
CA ALA A 35 -2.33 -5.60 -16.95
C ALA A 35 -1.28 -6.23 -17.89
N THR A 36 -1.68 -6.57 -19.11
CA THR A 36 -0.82 -7.23 -20.11
C THR A 36 -0.35 -6.30 -21.20
N HIS A 37 -1.04 -5.18 -21.40
CA HIS A 37 -0.66 -4.22 -22.44
C HIS A 37 0.66 -3.53 -22.06
N PRO A 38 1.67 -3.42 -22.95
CA PRO A 38 3.00 -2.87 -22.61
C PRO A 38 2.98 -1.48 -21.97
N ALA A 39 2.04 -0.62 -22.39
CA ALA A 39 1.87 0.72 -21.81
C ALA A 39 1.29 0.73 -20.37
N LEU A 40 0.70 -0.39 -19.93
CA LEU A 40 -0.03 -0.54 -18.67
C LEU A 40 0.60 -1.58 -17.74
N ALA A 41 1.33 -2.54 -18.31
CA ALA A 41 1.99 -3.62 -17.58
C ALA A 41 3.01 -3.07 -16.58
N GLY A 42 2.98 -3.61 -15.37
CA GLY A 42 3.89 -3.22 -14.28
C GLY A 42 3.64 -1.82 -13.72
N ARG A 43 2.54 -1.15 -14.09
CA ARG A 43 2.18 0.19 -13.59
C ARG A 43 0.88 0.14 -12.82
N LEU A 44 0.74 1.03 -11.83
CA LEU A 44 -0.52 1.29 -11.17
C LEU A 44 -1.40 2.08 -12.14
N VAL A 45 -2.40 1.42 -12.70
CA VAL A 45 -3.28 2.00 -13.72
C VAL A 45 -4.63 2.28 -13.09
N ARG A 46 -5.07 3.53 -13.17
CA ARG A 46 -6.45 3.89 -12.83
C ARG A 46 -7.40 3.26 -13.84
N ILE A 47 -8.36 2.47 -13.35
CA ILE A 47 -9.41 1.89 -14.18
C ILE A 47 -10.21 3.03 -14.81
N THR A 48 -10.23 3.07 -16.14
CA THR A 48 -10.98 4.04 -16.95
C THR A 48 -11.41 3.36 -18.25
N PRO A 49 -12.46 3.84 -18.93
CA PRO A 49 -12.84 3.30 -20.24
C PRO A 49 -11.71 3.31 -21.26
N ALA A 50 -10.83 4.32 -21.21
CA ALA A 50 -9.65 4.40 -22.07
C ALA A 50 -8.60 3.34 -21.73
N ALA A 51 -8.35 3.10 -20.43
CA ALA A 51 -7.43 2.06 -19.99
C ALA A 51 -7.95 0.66 -20.35
N VAL A 52 -9.25 0.40 -20.18
CA VAL A 52 -9.89 -0.88 -20.54
C VAL A 52 -9.82 -1.11 -22.06
N ALA A 53 -10.12 -0.09 -22.87
CA ALA A 53 -10.01 -0.21 -24.33
C ALA A 53 -8.56 -0.48 -24.78
N ARG A 54 -7.60 0.21 -24.16
CA ARG A 54 -6.16 0.02 -24.43
C ARG A 54 -5.70 -1.37 -24.03
N GLU A 55 -6.06 -1.85 -22.84
CA GLU A 55 -5.77 -3.20 -22.36
C GLU A 55 -6.42 -4.28 -23.24
N ALA A 56 -7.61 -4.02 -23.78
CA ALA A 56 -8.28 -4.90 -24.73
C ALA A 56 -7.71 -4.84 -26.15
N ARG A 57 -6.80 -3.89 -26.44
CA ARG A 57 -6.28 -3.57 -27.79
C ARG A 57 -7.40 -3.27 -28.79
N ARG A 58 -8.45 -2.58 -28.33
CA ARG A 58 -9.61 -2.19 -29.13
C ARG A 58 -9.84 -0.69 -29.07
N SER A 59 -10.61 -0.16 -30.02
CA SER A 59 -11.02 1.24 -29.98
C SER A 59 -11.96 1.50 -28.81
N ARG A 60 -12.04 2.74 -28.37
CA ARG A 60 -12.95 3.15 -27.29
C ARG A 60 -14.39 3.36 -27.80
N ASN A 61 -14.57 3.68 -29.08
CA ASN A 61 -15.86 4.06 -29.66
C ASN A 61 -16.97 3.00 -29.44
N PRO A 62 -16.71 1.68 -29.58
CA PRO A 62 -17.72 0.66 -29.31
C PRO A 62 -18.18 0.60 -27.85
N LEU A 63 -17.33 0.98 -26.89
CA LEU A 63 -17.73 1.04 -25.48
C LEU A 63 -18.85 2.06 -25.26
N TYR A 64 -18.75 3.23 -25.88
CA TYR A 64 -19.78 4.27 -25.76
C TYR A 64 -21.00 4.02 -26.64
N ALA A 65 -20.81 3.45 -27.83
CA ALA A 65 -21.88 3.29 -28.80
C ALA A 65 -22.74 2.04 -28.56
N THR A 66 -22.15 0.94 -28.08
CA THR A 66 -22.80 -0.38 -28.10
C THR A 66 -22.79 -1.09 -26.76
N HIS A 67 -21.81 -0.83 -25.88
CA HIS A 67 -21.58 -1.62 -24.67
C HIS A 67 -21.77 -0.80 -23.38
N ARG A 68 -22.98 -0.28 -23.19
CA ARG A 68 -23.32 0.53 -22.01
C ARG A 68 -23.23 -0.27 -20.70
N ASP A 69 -23.63 -1.53 -20.75
CA ASP A 69 -23.46 -2.51 -19.66
C ASP A 69 -22.02 -2.59 -19.16
N ILE A 70 -21.04 -2.57 -20.07
CA ILE A 70 -19.61 -2.61 -19.72
C ILE A 70 -19.17 -1.28 -19.10
N LEU A 71 -19.75 -0.13 -19.48
CA LEU A 71 -19.45 1.14 -18.83
C LEU A 71 -19.93 1.16 -17.38
N ASP A 72 -21.08 0.54 -17.10
CA ASP A 72 -21.59 0.40 -15.75
C ASP A 72 -20.68 -0.52 -14.91
N GLU A 73 -20.22 -1.64 -15.47
CA GLU A 73 -19.21 -2.51 -14.84
C GLU A 73 -17.90 -1.75 -14.54
N ILE A 74 -17.45 -0.89 -15.46
CA ILE A 74 -16.26 -0.04 -15.26
C ILE A 74 -16.51 0.97 -14.14
N ALA A 75 -17.69 1.60 -14.09
CA ALA A 75 -18.04 2.55 -13.04
C ALA A 75 -18.04 1.88 -11.66
N ILE A 76 -18.62 0.68 -11.56
CA ILE A 76 -18.61 -0.13 -10.34
C ILE A 76 -17.17 -0.46 -9.92
N ALA A 77 -16.32 -0.88 -10.86
CA ALA A 77 -14.92 -1.18 -10.58
C ALA A 77 -14.10 0.05 -10.13
N VAL A 78 -14.47 1.24 -10.60
CA VAL A 78 -13.85 2.50 -10.16
C VAL A 78 -14.27 2.88 -8.75
N SER A 79 -15.52 2.63 -8.38
CA SER A 79 -16.06 2.87 -7.05
C SER A 79 -15.63 1.83 -6.01
N GLY A 80 -15.14 0.67 -6.45
CA GLY A 80 -14.52 -0.33 -5.57
C GLY A 80 -13.13 0.07 -5.06
N PRO A 81 -12.50 -0.76 -4.21
CA PRO A 81 -11.14 -0.54 -3.73
C PRO A 81 -10.17 -0.51 -4.91
N ASN A 82 -9.81 0.69 -5.35
CA ASN A 82 -8.87 0.85 -6.45
C ASN A 82 -7.45 0.75 -5.89
N ILE A 83 -6.78 -0.36 -6.18
CA ILE A 83 -5.42 -0.70 -5.73
C ILE A 83 -4.44 0.48 -5.87
N GLY A 84 -4.56 1.29 -6.93
CA GLY A 84 -3.72 2.47 -7.14
C GLY A 84 -3.89 3.57 -6.08
N ILE A 85 -5.13 3.87 -5.71
CA ILE A 85 -5.47 4.90 -4.73
C ILE A 85 -5.20 4.37 -3.31
N ASP A 86 -5.59 3.12 -3.06
CA ASP A 86 -5.39 2.44 -1.79
C ASP A 86 -3.90 2.28 -1.44
N LEU A 87 -3.04 1.97 -2.43
CA LEU A 87 -1.61 1.86 -2.19
C LEU A 87 -0.96 3.23 -1.88
N THR A 88 -1.36 4.31 -2.55
CA THR A 88 -0.79 5.64 -2.25
C THR A 88 -1.13 6.11 -0.84
N THR A 89 -2.37 5.89 -0.40
CA THR A 89 -2.82 6.22 0.95
C THR A 89 -2.16 5.31 1.99
N THR A 90 -2.08 4.00 1.72
CA THR A 90 -1.36 3.04 2.57
C THR A 90 0.12 3.42 2.72
N VAL A 91 0.81 3.79 1.63
CA VAL A 91 2.22 4.22 1.68
C VAL A 91 2.40 5.48 2.52
N ALA A 92 1.49 6.45 2.40
CA ALA A 92 1.52 7.66 3.24
C ALA A 92 1.35 7.30 4.73
N GLN A 93 0.37 6.46 5.07
CA GLN A 93 0.15 6.00 6.44
C GLN A 93 1.36 5.24 7.01
N LEU A 94 1.99 4.38 6.20
CA LEU A 94 3.19 3.65 6.62
C LEU A 94 4.37 4.59 6.86
N ARG A 95 4.54 5.63 6.04
CA ARG A 95 5.58 6.67 6.25
C ARG A 95 5.35 7.42 7.56
N ASP A 96 4.12 7.82 7.84
CA ASP A 96 3.78 8.52 9.09
C ASP A 96 4.03 7.62 10.31
N LYS A 97 3.72 6.33 10.19
CA LYS A 97 3.99 5.35 11.23
C LYS A 97 5.49 5.16 11.48
N ILE A 98 6.30 5.09 10.41
CA ILE A 98 7.77 5.03 10.52
C ILE A 98 8.31 6.28 11.21
N ALA A 99 7.84 7.48 10.83
CA ALA A 99 8.26 8.73 11.44
C ALA A 99 7.94 8.75 12.95
N THR A 100 6.76 8.28 13.32
CA THR A 100 6.31 8.16 14.72
C THR A 100 7.19 7.20 15.52
N LEU A 101 7.48 6.02 14.96
CA LEU A 101 8.35 5.02 15.60
C LEU A 101 9.77 5.56 15.78
N HIS A 102 10.34 6.20 14.77
CA HIS A 102 11.65 6.84 14.89
C HIS A 102 11.69 7.92 15.98
N ALA A 103 10.62 8.72 16.12
CA ALA A 103 10.52 9.70 17.19
C ALA A 103 10.45 9.04 18.58
N ALA A 104 9.71 7.93 18.71
CA ALA A 104 9.63 7.17 19.96
C ALA A 104 10.99 6.56 20.35
N VAL A 105 11.72 5.98 19.40
CA VAL A 105 13.06 5.42 19.62
C VAL A 105 14.03 6.48 20.11
N ARG A 106 14.02 7.69 19.51
CA ARG A 106 14.86 8.80 19.96
C ARG A 106 14.57 9.19 21.40
N ARG A 107 13.29 9.38 21.74
CA ARG A 107 12.88 9.69 23.13
C ARG A 107 13.33 8.62 24.12
N GLN A 108 13.19 7.35 23.76
CA GLN A 108 13.62 6.25 24.62
C GLN A 108 15.14 6.21 24.80
N ALA A 109 15.91 6.52 23.75
CA ALA A 109 17.36 6.61 23.84
C ALA A 109 17.81 7.76 24.77
N ASP A 110 17.15 8.92 24.69
CA ASP A 110 17.43 10.06 25.56
C ASP A 110 17.08 9.76 27.02
N GLU A 111 15.93 9.12 27.27
CA GLU A 111 15.52 8.70 28.60
C GLU A 111 16.49 7.68 29.20
N LYS A 112 16.95 6.71 28.40
CA LYS A 112 17.96 5.74 28.83
C LYS A 112 19.26 6.43 29.23
N ARG A 113 19.72 7.45 28.49
CA ARG A 113 20.92 8.21 28.85
C ARG A 113 20.71 8.99 30.16
N ARG A 114 19.54 9.61 30.32
CA ARG A 114 19.18 10.34 31.56
C ARG A 114 19.21 9.41 32.78
N LEU A 115 18.53 8.26 32.70
CA LEU A 115 18.50 7.27 33.78
C LEU A 115 19.89 6.70 34.09
N ALA A 116 20.72 6.47 33.07
CA ALA A 116 22.09 6.02 33.28
C ALA A 116 22.92 7.04 34.08
N SER A 117 22.81 8.33 33.75
CA SER A 117 23.48 9.41 34.47
C SER A 117 22.97 9.55 35.90
N GLU A 118 21.65 9.44 36.12
CA GLU A 118 21.04 9.51 37.44
C GLU A 118 21.49 8.33 38.31
N ASN A 119 21.47 7.11 37.77
CA ASN A 119 21.97 5.92 38.46
C ASN A 119 23.45 6.04 38.83
N LEU A 120 24.29 6.58 37.95
CA LEU A 120 25.70 6.80 38.25
C LEU A 120 25.89 7.77 39.43
N LEU A 121 25.12 8.85 39.45
CA LEU A 121 25.14 9.82 40.55
C LEU A 121 24.68 9.19 41.88
N LEU A 122 23.63 8.37 41.85
CA LEU A 122 23.14 7.65 43.02
C LEU A 122 24.18 6.66 43.55
N LEU A 123 24.81 5.89 42.67
CA LEU A 123 25.89 4.95 43.05
C LEU A 123 27.08 5.68 43.67
N TYR A 124 27.47 6.82 43.11
CA TYR A 124 28.54 7.65 43.67
C TYR A 124 28.19 8.15 45.08
N ARG A 125 26.96 8.63 45.29
CA ARG A 125 26.48 9.08 46.61
C ARG A 125 26.43 7.92 47.62
N ALA A 126 25.95 6.75 47.21
CA ALA A 126 25.92 5.57 48.05
C ALA A 126 27.34 5.18 48.50
N ARG A 127 28.30 5.17 47.56
CA ARG A 127 29.70 4.87 47.87
C ARG A 127 30.31 5.84 48.89
N ILE A 128 30.09 7.15 48.72
CA ILE A 128 30.56 8.14 49.71
C ILE A 128 29.94 7.89 51.09
N ALA A 129 28.66 7.55 51.14
CA ALA A 129 27.98 7.26 52.39
C ALA A 129 28.57 6.01 53.07
N GLU A 130 28.84 4.95 52.30
CA GLU A 130 29.51 3.74 52.78
C GLU A 130 30.91 4.02 53.31
N GLU A 131 31.72 4.79 52.59
CA GLU A 131 33.07 5.19 53.03
C GLU A 131 33.03 5.97 54.35
N ARG A 132 32.07 6.90 54.50
CA ARG A 132 31.84 7.64 55.76
C ARG A 132 31.42 6.73 56.91
N LEU A 133 30.51 5.78 56.66
CA LEU A 133 30.07 4.82 57.67
C LEU A 133 31.21 3.90 58.11
N GLN A 134 32.05 3.44 57.18
CA GLN A 134 33.24 2.67 57.50
C GLN A 134 34.23 3.45 58.36
N ALA A 135 34.48 4.72 58.04
CA ALA A 135 35.37 5.57 58.84
C ALA A 135 34.86 5.75 60.29
N ILE A 136 33.56 5.99 60.46
CA ILE A 136 32.92 6.09 61.79
C ILE A 136 33.04 4.77 62.55
N THR A 137 32.70 3.65 61.90
CA THR A 137 32.71 2.31 62.52
C THR A 137 34.13 1.92 62.94
N SER A 138 35.11 2.17 62.09
CA SER A 138 36.53 1.88 62.37
C SER A 138 37.05 2.70 63.55
N HIS A 139 36.65 3.97 63.66
CA HIS A 139 37.00 4.84 64.79
C HIS A 139 36.37 4.36 66.11
N LEU A 140 35.12 3.87 66.07
CA LEU A 140 34.44 3.28 67.23
C LEU A 140 35.08 1.96 67.70
N THR A 141 35.66 1.17 66.79
CA THR A 141 36.32 -0.11 67.14
C THR A 141 37.74 0.02 67.67
N VAL A 142 38.38 1.19 67.56
CA VAL A 142 39.81 1.41 67.91
C VAL A 142 39.99 2.11 69.27
N GLN A 143 38.93 2.62 69.92
CA GLN A 143 38.99 3.14 71.28
C GLN A 143 38.62 2.06 72.32
N PRO A 144 39.57 1.58 73.17
CA PRO A 144 39.28 1.01 74.48
C PRO A 144 39.02 2.09 75.54
#